data_AF-A0A1F8H224-F1
#
_entry.id   AF-A0A1F8H224-F1
#
_cell.length_a   1.000
_cell.length_b   1.000
_cell.length_c   1.000
_cell.angle_alpha   90.00
_cell.angle_beta   90.00
_cell.angle_gamma   90.00
#
_symmetry.space_group_name_H-M   'P 1'
#
loop_
_entity.id
_entity.type
_entity.pdbx_description
1 polymer ?
#
loop_
_entity_poly.entity_id
_entity_poly.type
_entity_poly.pdbx_seq_one_letter_code
_entity_poly.pdbx_strand_id
1 'polypeptide(L)' 'MMLPKEAIEEFKKLYLQRFKVQLTDAEASFRANNLVNLYKFVYGESEPGPITKSEPEDQQNH' A
#
# COMPACT_ATOMS: atom_id res chain seq x y z
N MET A 1 -3.67 11.37 7.38
CA MET A 1 -3.04 11.54 6.05
C MET A 1 -3.98 11.00 4.99
N MET A 2 -3.96 11.58 3.80
CA MET A 2 -4.70 11.09 2.63
C MET A 2 -3.71 10.44 1.65
N LEU A 3 -4.00 9.22 1.21
CA LEU A 3 -3.19 8.52 0.22
C LEU A 3 -3.22 9.23 -1.15
N PRO A 4 -2.13 9.13 -1.94
CA PRO A 4 -2.10 9.67 -3.29
C PRO A 4 -3.11 8.95 -4.20
N LYS A 5 -3.58 9.65 -5.24
CA LYS A 5 -4.60 9.13 -6.18
C LYS A 5 -4.18 7.80 -6.82
N GLU A 6 -2.91 7.66 -7.18
CA GLU A 6 -2.36 6.44 -7.77
C GLU A 6 -2.55 5.22 -6.84
N ALA A 7 -2.28 5.38 -5.54
CA ALA A 7 -2.49 4.33 -4.55
C ALA A 7 -3.99 3.97 -4.37
N ILE A 8 -4.89 4.95 -4.50
CA ILE A 8 -6.34 4.70 -4.46
C ILE A 8 -6.80 3.90 -5.69
N GLU A 9 -6.25 4.20 -6.88
CA GLU A 9 -6.57 3.45 -8.09
C GLU A 9 -6.03 2.02 -8.07
N GLU A 10 -4.82 1.82 -7.54
CA GLU A 10 -4.29 0.47 -7.30
C GLU A 10 -5.14 -0.30 -6.29
N PHE A 11 -5.54 0.35 -5.19
CA PHE A 11 -6.44 -0.25 -4.21
C PHE A 11 -7.76 -0.71 -4.85
N LYS A 12 -8.37 0.10 -5.73
CA LYS A 12 -9.59 -0.28 -6.47
C LYS A 12 -9.39 -1.53 -7.32
N LYS A 13 -8.27 -1.64 -8.04
CA LYS A 13 -7.94 -2.82 -8.86
C LYS A 13 -7.81 -4.08 -8.01
N LEU A 14 -7.05 -4.00 -6.91
CA LEU A 14 -6.85 -5.13 -5.99
C LEU A 14 -8.16 -5.56 -5.32
N TYR A 15 -8.97 -4.59 -4.88
CA TYR A 15 -10.26 -4.87 -4.25
C TYR A 15 -11.22 -5.55 -5.22
N LEU A 16 -11.29 -5.08 -6.47
CA LEU A 16 -12.08 -5.72 -7.52
C LEU A 16 -11.57 -7.13 -7.82
N GLN A 17 -10.27 -7.33 -7.94
CA GLN A 17 -9.71 -8.66 -8.20
C GLN A 17 -10.05 -9.67 -7.11
N ARG A 18 -9.94 -9.25 -5.84
CA ARG A 18 -10.13 -10.11 -4.67
C ARG A 18 -11.59 -10.36 -4.32
N PHE A 19 -12.41 -9.31 -4.32
CA PHE A 19 -13.79 -9.35 -3.83
C PHE A 19 -14.84 -9.28 -4.93
N LYS A 20 -14.43 -9.03 -6.19
CA LYS A 20 -15.33 -8.84 -7.35
C LYS A 20 -16.33 -7.69 -7.17
N VAL A 21 -16.00 -6.71 -6.31
CA VAL A 21 -16.80 -5.52 -6.04
C VAL A 21 -16.10 -4.29 -6.61
N GLN A 22 -16.80 -3.51 -7.42
CA GLN A 22 -16.33 -2.18 -7.85
C GLN A 22 -16.62 -1.16 -6.75
N LEU A 23 -15.62 -0.35 -6.44
CA LEU A 23 -15.73 0.75 -5.47
C LEU A 23 -15.79 2.08 -6.19
N THR A 24 -16.59 3.00 -5.64
CA THR A 24 -16.50 4.42 -5.99
C THR A 24 -15.20 5.03 -5.44
N ASP A 25 -14.79 6.18 -5.99
CA ASP A 25 -13.60 6.89 -5.53
C ASP A 25 -13.69 7.28 -4.04
N ALA A 26 -14.89 7.62 -3.56
CA ALA A 26 -15.13 7.95 -2.16
C ALA A 26 -14.96 6.73 -1.25
N GLU A 27 -15.52 5.57 -1.64
CA GLU A 27 -15.39 4.33 -0.87
C GLU A 27 -13.96 3.81 -0.86
N ALA A 28 -13.28 3.86 -2.01
CA ALA A 28 -11.89 3.46 -2.12
C ALA A 28 -10.99 4.35 -1.27
N SER A 29 -11.20 5.67 -1.34
CA SER A 29 -10.48 6.64 -0.50
C SER A 29 -10.71 6.36 0.97
N PHE A 30 -11.96 6.21 1.42
CA PHE A 30 -12.27 5.93 2.82
C PHE A 30 -11.61 4.63 3.31
N ARG A 31 -11.79 3.52 2.57
CA ARG A 31 -11.30 2.20 2.97
C ARG A 31 -9.78 2.11 2.96
N ALA A 32 -9.13 2.60 1.91
CA ALA A 32 -7.67 2.53 1.79
C ALA A 32 -6.98 3.36 2.87
N ASN A 33 -7.46 4.58 3.12
CA ASN A 33 -6.92 5.43 4.18
C ASN A 33 -7.12 4.79 5.56
N ASN A 34 -8.30 4.25 5.85
CA ASN A 34 -8.56 3.57 7.12
C ASN A 34 -7.70 2.31 7.30
N LEU A 35 -7.46 1.55 6.23
CA LEU A 35 -6.58 0.38 6.29
C LEU A 35 -5.15 0.77 6.69
N VAL A 36 -4.59 1.80 6.04
CA VAL A 36 -3.23 2.27 6.36
C VAL A 36 -3.17 2.89 7.75
N ASN A 37 -4.18 3.67 8.14
CA ASN A 37 -4.26 4.24 9.49
C ASN A 37 -4.35 3.13 10.56
N LEU A 38 -5.14 2.08 10.32
CA LEU A 38 -5.25 0.95 11.24
C LEU A 38 -3.90 0.22 11.35
N TYR A 39 -3.24 -0.06 10.23
CA TYR A 39 -1.90 -0.65 10.25
C TYR A 39 -0.93 0.19 11.08
N LYS A 40 -0.88 1.50 10.82
CA LYS A 40 -0.03 2.43 11.58
C LYS A 40 -0.37 2.47 13.06
N PHE A 41 -1.65 2.40 13.42
CA PHE A 41 -2.08 2.42 14.81
C PHE A 41 -1.69 1.14 15.55
N VAL A 42 -1.88 -0.02 14.92
CA VAL A 42 -1.57 -1.33 15.51
C VAL A 42 -0.07 -1.55 15.62
N TYR A 43 0.69 -1.15 14.60
CA TYR A 43 2.13 -1.37 14.52
C TYR A 43 2.97 -0.12 14.86
N GLY A 44 2.33 0.91 15.44
CA GLY A 44 2.86 2.21 15.91
C GLY A 44 4.33 2.52 15.60
N GLU A 45 4.60 3.51 14.74
CA GLU A 45 5.92 4.14 14.48
C GLU A 45 7.18 3.29 14.74
N SER A 46 7.19 2.01 14.34
CA SER A 46 8.44 1.44 13.87
C SER A 46 8.68 2.14 12.53
N GLU A 47 9.45 3.24 12.54
CA GLU A 47 9.92 3.86 11.30
C GLU A 47 10.37 2.73 10.37
N PRO A 48 9.83 2.62 9.15
CA PRO A 48 10.48 1.78 8.17
C PRO A 48 11.86 2.42 7.97
N GLY A 49 12.90 1.82 8.57
CA GLY A 49 14.27 2.10 8.18
C GLY A 49 14.34 2.09 6.66
N PRO A 50 15.18 2.96 6.06
CA PRO A 50 15.09 3.35 4.66
C PRO A 50 14.82 2.11 3.81
N ILE A 51 13.73 2.15 3.04
CA ILE A 51 13.42 1.12 2.05
C ILE A 51 14.55 1.17 1.04
N THR A 52 15.63 0.46 1.36
CA THR A 52 16.66 0.11 0.41
C THR A 52 15.93 -0.77 -0.56
N LYS A 53 15.71 -0.22 -1.77
CA LYS A 53 15.46 -1.06 -2.93
C LYS A 53 16.53 -2.13 -2.86
N SER A 54 16.14 -3.36 -2.58
CA SER A 54 17.03 -4.50 -2.76
C SER A 54 17.28 -4.59 -4.26
N GLU A 55 18.27 -3.84 -4.73
CA GLU A 55 18.92 -4.07 -6.00
C GLU A 55 19.47 -5.50 -5.93
N PRO A 56 19.20 -6.37 -6.92
CA PRO A 56 19.75 -7.71 -6.90
C PRO A 56 21.28 -7.59 -6.99
N GLU A 57 21.97 -8.03 -5.94
CA GLU A 57 23.42 -8.19 -5.94
C GLU A 57 23.78 -9.27 -6.96
N ASP A 58 24.22 -8.85 -8.15
CA ASP A 58 24.96 -9.71 -9.06
C ASP A 58 26.22 -10.19 -8.34
N GLN A 59 26.22 -11.47 -7.98
CA GLN A 59 27.36 -12.17 -7.42
C GLN A 59 28.49 -12.23 -8.46
N GLN A 60 29.44 -11.31 -8.37
CA GLN A 60 30.76 -11.51 -8.96
C GLN A 60 31.54 -12.50 -8.11
N ASN A 61 31.48 -13.77 -8.51
CA ASN A 61 32.42 -14.80 -8.07
C ASN A 61 33.48 -15.03 -9.16
N HIS A 62 34.73 -14.99 -8.69
CA HIS A 62 36.01 -15.39 -9.31
C HIS A 62 36.77 -14.38 -10.17
#